data_AF-A0A4Q3H6M7-F1
#
_entry.id   AF-A0A4Q3H6M7-F1
#
_cell.length_a   1.000
_cell.length_b   1.000
_cell.length_c   1.000
_cell.angle_alpha   90.00
_cell.angle_beta   90.00
_cell.angle_gamma   90.00
#
_symmetry.space_group_name_H-M   'P 1'
#
loop_
_entity.id
_entity.type
_entity.pdbx_description
1 polymer ?
#
loop_
_entity_poly.entity_id
_entity_poly.type
_entity_poly.pdbx_seq_one_letter_code
_entity_poly.pdbx_strand_id
1 'polypeptide(L)'
;MAQVVVTIDGKAYRMACEEGQESHLEGLADNFDRYVGHLKSQFGEIGDLERDVEALRQNRDGAAVVAEKSDQALAGMLSELTTQVRSIADKLNGTNPG
;
A
#
# COMPACT_ATOMS: atom_id res chain seq x y z
N MET A 1 -51.59 -0.21 -3.25
CA MET A 1 -50.38 0.62 -3.12
C MET A 1 -49.39 0.07 -4.14
N ALA A 2 -49.03 0.87 -5.13
CA ALA A 2 -48.05 0.45 -6.14
C ALA A 2 -46.64 0.56 -5.54
N GLN A 3 -45.74 -0.32 -5.96
CA GLN A 3 -44.35 -0.33 -5.52
C GLN A 3 -43.46 -0.48 -6.74
N VAL A 4 -42.38 0.29 -6.78
CA VAL A 4 -41.36 0.20 -7.82
C VAL A 4 -40.08 -0.34 -7.21
N VAL A 5 -39.39 -1.20 -7.95
CA VAL A 5 -38.06 -1.69 -7.59
C VAL A 5 -37.05 -1.01 -8.50
N VAL A 6 -36.17 -0.21 -7.93
CA VAL A 6 -35.08 0.44 -8.67
C VAL A 6 -33.74 -0.14 -8.21
N THR A 7 -32.75 -0.13 -9.09
CA THR A 7 -31.41 -0.60 -8.75
C THR A 7 -30.48 0.60 -8.66
N ILE A 8 -29.78 0.73 -7.54
CA ILE A 8 -28.80 1.79 -7.27
C ILE A 8 -27.57 1.10 -6.71
N ASP A 9 -26.40 1.32 -7.32
CA ASP A 9 -25.14 0.72 -6.91
C ASP A 9 -25.20 -0.82 -6.85
N GLY A 10 -25.91 -1.43 -7.80
CA GLY A 10 -26.15 -2.88 -7.83
C GLY A 10 -27.07 -3.41 -6.73
N LYS A 11 -27.62 -2.54 -5.87
CA LYS A 11 -28.57 -2.91 -4.81
C LYS A 11 -29.99 -2.56 -5.23
N ALA A 12 -30.91 -3.49 -5.02
CA ALA A 12 -32.32 -3.27 -5.28
C ALA A 12 -32.99 -2.52 -4.11
N TYR A 13 -33.62 -1.40 -4.42
CA TYR A 13 -34.39 -0.57 -3.49
C TYR A 13 -35.86 -0.62 -3.87
N ARG A 14 -36.71 -0.90 -2.88
CA ARG A 14 -38.17 -0.83 -3.03
C ARG A 14 -38.67 0.52 -2.56
N MET A 15 -39.41 1.21 -3.43
CA MET A 15 -40.01 2.49 -3.13
C MET A 15 -41.53 2.41 -3.31
N ALA A 16 -42.26 2.99 -2.36
CA ALA A 16 -43.69 3.15 -2.50
C ALA A 16 -43.97 4.29 -3.49
N CYS A 17 -44.90 4.08 -4.41
CA CYS A 17 -45.26 5.07 -5.41
C CYS A 17 -46.77 5.16 -5.60
N GLU A 18 -47.22 6.35 -5.99
CA GLU A 18 -48.59 6.59 -6.42
C GLU A 18 -48.72 6.34 -7.93
N GLU A 19 -49.96 6.16 -8.39
CA GLU A 19 -50.25 5.82 -9.79
C GLU A 19 -49.70 6.93 -10.72
N GLY A 20 -48.81 6.54 -11.65
CA GLY A 20 -48.15 7.46 -12.58
C GLY A 20 -46.79 8.04 -12.11
N GLN A 21 -46.33 7.78 -10.89
CA GLN A 21 -45.00 8.25 -10.42
C GLN A 21 -43.83 7.30 -10.72
N GLU A 22 -44.10 6.09 -11.22
CA GLU A 22 -43.08 5.07 -11.48
C GLU A 22 -41.93 5.60 -12.35
N SER A 23 -42.26 6.25 -13.48
CA SER A 23 -41.26 6.83 -14.40
C SER A 23 -40.41 7.93 -13.75
N HIS A 24 -40.99 8.72 -12.84
CA HIS A 24 -40.23 9.76 -12.14
C HIS A 24 -39.23 9.14 -11.14
N LEU A 25 -39.66 8.12 -10.40
CA LEU A 25 -38.80 7.41 -9.44
C LEU A 25 -37.69 6.63 -10.16
N GLU A 26 -37.97 6.03 -11.31
CA GLU A 26 -36.94 5.41 -12.16
C GLU A 26 -35.92 6.44 -12.64
N GLY A 27 -36.36 7.60 -13.12
CA GLY A 27 -35.45 8.67 -13.55
C GLY A 27 -34.61 9.25 -12.40
N LEU A 28 -35.18 9.36 -11.20
CA LEU A 28 -34.43 9.77 -10.01
C LEU A 28 -33.39 8.72 -9.61
N ALA A 29 -33.76 7.44 -9.66
CA ALA A 29 -32.85 6.34 -9.36
C ALA A 29 -31.68 6.28 -10.34
N ASP A 30 -31.92 6.45 -11.65
CA ASP A 30 -30.87 6.47 -12.67
C ASP A 30 -29.90 7.65 -12.48
N ASN A 31 -30.42 8.85 -12.19
CA ASN A 31 -29.58 10.00 -11.88
C ASN A 31 -28.73 9.77 -10.61
N PHE A 32 -29.31 9.14 -9.60
CA PHE A 32 -28.62 8.85 -8.36
C PHE A 32 -27.55 7.76 -8.54
N ASP A 33 -27.84 6.73 -9.33
CA ASP A 33 -26.86 5.69 -9.68
C ASP A 33 -25.64 6.28 -10.41
N ARG A 34 -25.87 7.15 -11.40
CA ARG A 34 -24.80 7.88 -12.09
C ARG A 34 -23.97 8.74 -11.13
N TYR A 35 -24.61 9.42 -10.19
CA TYR A 35 -23.92 10.24 -9.19
C TYR A 35 -23.05 9.39 -8.26
N VAL A 36 -23.57 8.27 -7.76
CA VAL A 36 -22.82 7.33 -6.92
C VAL A 36 -21.63 6.74 -7.70
N GLY A 37 -21.81 6.38 -8.97
CA GLY A 37 -20.74 5.90 -9.84
C GLY A 37 -19.62 6.93 -10.01
N HIS A 38 -19.98 8.21 -10.23
CA HIS A 38 -19.00 9.29 -10.35
C HIS A 38 -18.19 9.49 -9.06
N LEU A 39 -18.86 9.51 -7.91
CA LEU A 39 -18.18 9.59 -6.60
C LEU A 39 -17.23 8.42 -6.37
N LYS A 40 -17.66 7.18 -6.67
CA LYS A 40 -16.80 6.00 -6.52
C LYS A 40 -15.55 6.06 -7.37
N SER A 41 -15.65 6.57 -8.60
CA SER A 41 -14.49 6.78 -9.47
C SER A 41 -13.50 7.76 -8.83
N GLN A 42 -13.98 8.92 -8.38
CA GLN A 42 -13.13 9.93 -7.74
C GLN A 42 -12.48 9.40 -6.45
N PHE A 43 -13.21 8.68 -5.61
CA PHE A 43 -12.65 8.08 -4.40
C PHE A 43 -11.66 6.94 -4.69
N GLY A 44 -11.86 6.19 -5.78
CA GLY A 44 -10.89 5.18 -6.24
C GLY A 44 -9.53 5.80 -6.54
N GLU A 45 -9.53 6.90 -7.30
CA GLU A 45 -8.31 7.66 -7.63
C GLU A 45 -7.60 8.22 -6.39
N ILE A 46 -8.36 8.66 -5.38
CA ILE A 46 -7.79 9.09 -4.08
C ILE A 46 -7.15 7.91 -3.35
N GLY A 47 -7.82 6.75 -3.33
CA GLY A 47 -7.30 5.54 -2.71
C GLY A 47 -6.05 4.98 -3.40
N ASP A 48 -5.92 5.16 -4.73
CA ASP A 48 -4.69 4.88 -5.47
C ASP A 48 -3.55 5.80 -5.02
N LEU A 49 -3.81 7.09 -4.88
CA LEU A 49 -2.81 8.08 -4.46
C LEU A 49 -2.27 7.80 -3.05
N GLU A 50 -3.14 7.42 -2.09
CA GLU A 50 -2.70 7.06 -0.73
C GLU A 50 -1.75 5.86 -0.74
N ARG A 51 -2.02 4.85 -1.58
CA ARG A 51 -1.14 3.68 -1.75
C ARG A 51 0.21 4.06 -2.35
N ASP A 52 0.23 4.92 -3.35
CA ASP A 52 1.46 5.38 -3.98
C ASP A 52 2.32 6.20 -3.00
N VAL A 53 1.69 7.05 -2.19
CA VAL A 53 2.38 7.80 -1.13
C VAL A 53 3.00 6.85 -0.10
N GLU A 54 2.28 5.81 0.33
CA GLU A 54 2.81 4.82 1.26
C GLU A 54 3.99 4.04 0.64
N ALA A 55 3.88 3.61 -0.62
CA ALA A 55 4.98 2.95 -1.34
C ALA A 55 6.22 3.85 -1.45
N LEU A 56 6.05 5.15 -1.71
CA LEU A 56 7.14 6.12 -1.74
C LEU A 56 7.80 6.30 -0.37
N ARG A 57 7.03 6.33 0.72
CA ARG A 57 7.56 6.39 2.09
C ARG A 57 8.37 5.15 2.43
N GLN A 58 7.85 3.95 2.13
CA GLN A 58 8.55 2.70 2.38
C GLN A 58 9.89 2.60 1.63
N ASN A 59 9.94 3.03 0.37
CA ASN A 59 11.19 3.07 -0.40
C ASN A 59 12.23 4.01 0.21
N ARG A 60 11.79 5.19 0.65
CA ARG A 60 12.67 6.17 1.31
C ARG A 60 13.17 5.64 2.66
N ASP A 61 12.29 5.06 3.46
CA ASP A 61 12.62 4.56 4.79
C ASP A 61 13.50 3.29 4.68
N GLY A 62 13.28 2.45 3.66
CA GLY A 62 14.14 1.32 3.33
C GLY A 62 15.56 1.72 2.91
N ALA A 63 15.73 2.83 2.20
CA ALA A 63 17.06 3.32 1.80
C ALA A 63 17.95 3.67 3.01
N ALA A 64 17.37 4.22 4.08
CA ALA A 64 18.10 4.49 5.32
C ALA A 64 18.58 3.19 5.99
N VAL A 65 17.73 2.16 6.01
CA VAL A 65 18.06 0.83 6.57
C VAL A 65 19.14 0.12 5.74
N VAL A 66 19.13 0.27 4.41
CA VAL A 66 20.15 -0.32 3.52
C VAL A 66 21.51 0.35 3.72
N ALA A 67 21.54 1.68 3.89
CA ALA A 67 22.77 2.40 4.19
C ALA A 67 23.39 1.93 5.52
N GLU A 68 22.57 1.80 6.57
CA GLU A 68 23.06 1.37 7.90
C GLU A 68 23.57 -0.08 7.90
N LYS A 69 22.90 -0.99 7.15
CA LYS A 69 23.37 -2.38 7.00
C LYS A 69 24.68 -2.49 6.22
N SER A 70 24.92 -1.62 5.24
CA SER A 70 26.17 -1.60 4.49
C SER A 70 27.34 -1.22 5.38
N ASP A 71 27.19 -0.19 6.21
CA ASP A 71 28.23 0.23 7.16
C ASP A 71 28.55 -0.86 8.19
N GLN A 72 27.52 -1.53 8.73
CA GLN A 72 27.71 -2.66 9.64
C GLN A 72 28.40 -3.85 8.96
N ALA A 73 28.04 -4.17 7.72
CA ALA A 73 28.67 -5.25 6.96
C ALA A 73 30.14 -4.94 6.66
N LEU A 74 30.47 -3.70 6.27
CA LEU A 74 31.84 -3.25 6.03
C LEU A 74 32.67 -3.31 7.32
N ALA A 75 32.13 -2.83 8.44
CA ALA A 75 32.80 -2.89 9.74
C ALA A 75 33.08 -4.34 10.17
N GLY A 76 32.12 -5.25 9.95
CA GLY A 76 32.28 -6.68 10.22
C GLY A 76 33.43 -7.30 9.41
N MET A 77 33.46 -7.06 8.10
CA MET A 77 34.52 -7.57 7.21
C MET A 77 35.91 -7.03 7.59
N LEU A 78 36.00 -5.75 7.99
CA LEU A 78 37.26 -5.16 8.45
C LEU A 78 37.77 -5.80 9.76
N SER A 79 36.85 -6.11 10.69
CA SER A 79 37.19 -6.81 11.93
C SER A 79 37.70 -8.24 11.65
N GLU A 80 37.08 -8.95 10.71
CA GLU A 80 37.53 -10.28 10.27
C GLU A 80 38.91 -10.23 9.61
N LEU A 81 39.12 -9.30 8.69
CA LEU A 81 40.41 -9.11 8.03
C LEU A 81 41.51 -8.79 9.04
N THR A 82 41.23 -7.91 10.02
CA THR A 82 42.17 -7.57 11.08
C THR A 82 42.56 -8.80 11.91
N THR A 83 41.59 -9.66 12.21
CA THR A 83 41.81 -10.92 12.95
C THR A 83 42.69 -11.89 12.15
N GLN A 84 42.44 -12.01 10.84
CA GLN A 84 43.26 -12.85 9.96
C GLN A 84 44.69 -12.32 9.83
N VAL A 85 44.87 -11.02 9.64
CA VAL A 85 46.20 -10.39 9.57
C VAL A 85 46.99 -10.62 10.85
N ARG A 86 46.35 -10.48 12.02
CA ARG A 86 47.00 -10.75 13.31
C ARG A 86 47.42 -12.21 13.44
N SER A 87 46.55 -13.15 13.05
CA SER A 87 46.88 -14.58 13.04
C SER A 87 48.05 -14.94 12.11
N ILE A 88 48.14 -14.29 10.94
CA ILE A 88 49.26 -14.47 10.01
C ILE A 88 50.55 -13.91 10.64
N ALA A 89 50.49 -12.71 11.24
CA ALA A 89 51.62 -12.10 11.90
C ALA A 89 52.15 -12.95 13.07
N ASP A 90 51.27 -13.52 13.88
CA ASP A 90 51.63 -14.41 15.00
C ASP A 90 52.32 -15.69 14.49
N LYS A 91 51.83 -16.27 13.39
CA LYS A 91 52.45 -17.42 12.72
C LYS A 91 53.84 -17.09 12.14
N LEU A 92 54.03 -15.87 11.62
CA LEU A 92 55.30 -15.44 11.04
C LEU A 92 56.36 -15.11 12.10
N ASN A 93 55.96 -14.56 13.25
CA ASN A 93 56.87 -14.21 14.35
C ASN A 93 57.25 -15.39 15.25
N GLY A 94 56.77 -16.61 14.96
CA GLY A 94 57.16 -17.82 15.69
C GLY A 94 56.67 -17.89 17.14
N THR A 95 55.86 -16.94 17.59
CA THR A 95 55.16 -17.00 18.88
C THR A 95 53.96 -17.92 18.74
N ASN A 96 54.18 -19.22 18.96
CA ASN A 96 53.13 -20.17 19.28
C ASN A 96 52.61 -19.86 20.70
N PRO A 97 51.35 -19.43 20.90
CA PRO A 97 50.77 -19.40 22.23
C PRO A 97 50.33 -20.83 22.54
N GLY A 98 51.25 -21.64 23.05
CA GLY A 98 50.95 -22.88 23.77
C GLY A 98 50.62 -22.57 25.22
#